data_AF-A0A0M8UGU9-F1
#
_entry.id   AF-A0A0M8UGU9-F1
#
_cell.length_a   1.000
_cell.length_b   1.000
_cell.length_c   1.000
_cell.angle_alpha   90.00
_cell.angle_beta   90.00
_cell.angle_gamma   90.00
#
_symmetry.space_group_name_H-M   'P 1'
#
loop_
_entity.id
_entity.type
_entity.pdbx_description
1 polymer ?
#
loop_
_entity_poly.entity_id
_entity_poly.type
_entity_poly.pdbx_seq_one_letter_code
_entity_poly.pdbx_strand_id
1 'polypeptide(L)'
;MSGGFRQEDGPAWQRIRRYAVPGWMIEQATAHRLAGDWRAACAAAAVDVGFELSEVEARYGAGVAEAVAEDLPHLAPDLLRWHLPRLLGGRTTIAPDLRIVLASYGGPGGPALSVTTPVMTEGSQRLRLHCAPVVTERNKYTGRGFVPEHWTAMRPFWDARHACELGARFADPDGLAERIARLRAAGDTVGAYEAAGIICDLTVPPVQQYQRPADPEALFARLSADLTRIAPEVTRLVAAGSGDRYRLTAAWPYSAVLEHTGPSALRAAIVPQAEAASLPALPRYAWQRLPDLELVRTGRISPGELHPLVADALFPGAGPAVGPPGPRTDGRPVRVRCRGGWHEVRSRGGVLDVPHTPEEQQRERAMRAFGGAVSGCFAVQQSWTTGEGRLPRGLRAERQAFFLRVQHGDTPGVVALLDAGVDPRIRDGRHRGLLHALHLLDHEVLLPRLLAAGLDLEARDKAYRTPLLSAVHWGGSVDLVRALLAAGSRIDVTDEMDLSVSQEIRRYKRTDLAFLRDRVDEEFPDVGADWFDEHMEYWEDEDGDEEEDEGEVDGGEDDDA
;
A
#
# COMPACT_ATOMS: atom_id res chain seq x y z
N MET A 1 1.75 13.37 -6.86
CA MET A 1 1.65 12.14 -7.65
C MET A 1 0.79 12.41 -8.87
N SER A 2 1.33 12.36 -10.10
CA SER A 2 0.50 12.37 -11.31
C SER A 2 -0.24 11.04 -11.39
N GLY A 3 -1.51 10.99 -11.00
CA GLY A 3 -2.14 9.72 -10.63
C GLY A 3 -2.94 9.02 -11.75
N GLY A 4 -2.70 9.32 -13.02
CA GLY A 4 -3.26 8.55 -14.12
C GLY A 4 -2.64 7.15 -14.20
N PHE A 5 -3.40 6.15 -14.64
CA PHE A 5 -2.80 4.87 -15.06
C PHE A 5 -1.88 5.16 -16.25
N ARG A 6 -0.57 4.97 -16.09
CA ARG A 6 0.38 5.07 -17.20
C ARG A 6 0.65 3.69 -17.77
N GLN A 7 0.88 3.58 -19.08
CA GLN A 7 1.18 2.27 -19.70
C GLN A 7 2.42 1.59 -19.09
N GLU A 8 3.39 2.37 -18.63
CA GLU A 8 4.58 1.89 -17.91
C GLU A 8 4.25 1.18 -16.58
N ASP A 9 3.11 1.50 -15.96
CA ASP A 9 2.65 0.89 -14.71
C ASP A 9 1.98 -0.47 -14.92
N GLY A 10 1.66 -0.85 -16.16
CA GLY A 10 0.97 -2.10 -16.48
C GLY A 10 1.59 -3.35 -15.85
N PRO A 11 2.91 -3.57 -15.91
CA PRO A 11 3.57 -4.68 -15.23
C PRO A 11 3.45 -4.63 -13.69
N ALA A 12 3.41 -3.43 -13.09
CA ALA A 12 3.21 -3.29 -11.65
C ALA A 12 1.77 -3.65 -11.27
N TRP A 13 0.78 -3.15 -12.01
CA TRP A 13 -0.62 -3.47 -11.80
C TRP A 13 -0.95 -4.95 -12.02
N GLN A 14 -0.31 -5.61 -12.99
CA GLN A 14 -0.41 -7.06 -13.16
C GLN A 14 0.06 -7.81 -11.91
N ARG A 15 1.18 -7.37 -11.30
CA ARG A 15 1.67 -7.94 -10.04
C ARG A 15 0.72 -7.64 -8.87
N ILE A 16 0.19 -6.42 -8.80
CA ILE A 16 -0.79 -6.03 -7.77
C ILE A 16 -2.01 -6.95 -7.85
N ARG A 17 -2.63 -7.13 -9.02
CA ARG A 17 -3.78 -8.02 -9.19
C ARG A 17 -3.46 -9.47 -8.86
N ARG A 18 -2.22 -9.90 -9.10
CA ARG A 18 -1.80 -11.28 -8.82
C ARG A 18 -1.53 -11.57 -7.35
N TYR A 19 -1.02 -10.62 -6.58
CA TYR A 19 -0.46 -10.89 -5.24
C TYR A 19 -1.12 -10.10 -4.10
N ALA A 20 -1.73 -8.93 -4.37
CA ALA A 20 -2.23 -8.07 -3.30
C ALA A 20 -3.57 -8.54 -2.70
N VAL A 21 -4.36 -9.24 -3.50
CA VAL A 21 -5.66 -9.83 -3.13
C VAL A 21 -5.73 -11.23 -3.76
N PRO A 22 -5.09 -12.23 -3.14
CA PRO A 22 -5.02 -13.59 -3.70
C PRO A 22 -6.39 -14.27 -3.74
N GLY A 23 -6.58 -15.27 -4.62
CA GLY A 23 -7.87 -15.96 -4.78
C GLY A 23 -8.45 -16.53 -3.48
N TRP A 24 -7.62 -17.08 -2.59
CA TRP A 24 -8.08 -17.60 -1.30
C TRP A 24 -8.71 -16.50 -0.41
N MET A 25 -8.20 -15.27 -0.49
CA MET A 25 -8.69 -14.13 0.29
C MET A 25 -10.08 -13.74 -0.20
N ILE A 26 -10.25 -13.68 -1.53
CA ILE A 26 -11.55 -13.40 -2.16
C ILE A 26 -12.57 -14.48 -1.79
N GLU A 27 -12.17 -15.75 -1.91
CA GLU A 27 -13.02 -16.89 -1.59
C GLU A 27 -13.50 -16.85 -0.14
N GLN A 28 -12.58 -16.72 0.83
CA GLN A 28 -12.92 -16.68 2.25
C GLN A 28 -13.72 -15.43 2.63
N ALA A 29 -13.29 -14.25 2.19
CA ALA A 29 -14.00 -13.00 2.50
C ALA A 29 -15.42 -13.02 1.93
N THR A 30 -15.60 -13.51 0.70
CA THR A 30 -16.92 -13.67 0.09
C THR A 30 -17.77 -14.70 0.83
N ALA A 31 -17.21 -15.86 1.20
CA ALA A 31 -17.96 -16.87 1.95
C ALA A 31 -18.45 -16.35 3.31
N HIS A 32 -17.59 -15.68 4.07
CA HIS A 32 -17.94 -15.07 5.35
C HIS A 32 -19.00 -13.96 5.20
N ARG A 33 -18.84 -13.10 4.19
CA ARG A 33 -19.82 -12.04 3.87
C ARG A 33 -21.19 -12.62 3.53
N LEU A 34 -21.26 -13.66 2.70
CA LEU A 34 -22.51 -14.33 2.35
C LEU A 34 -23.15 -15.07 3.54
N ALA A 35 -22.36 -15.48 4.52
CA ALA A 35 -22.84 -16.03 5.79
C ALA A 35 -23.28 -14.96 6.81
N GLY A 36 -23.11 -13.67 6.51
CA GLY A 36 -23.41 -12.55 7.40
C GLY A 36 -22.33 -12.26 8.45
N ASP A 37 -21.20 -12.97 8.43
CA ASP A 37 -20.07 -12.75 9.35
C ASP A 37 -19.08 -11.74 8.75
N TRP A 38 -19.44 -10.47 8.83
CA TRP A 38 -18.63 -9.38 8.30
C TRP A 38 -17.28 -9.23 9.04
N ARG A 39 -17.18 -9.66 10.30
CA ARG A 39 -15.91 -9.62 11.06
C ARG A 39 -14.94 -10.66 10.53
N ALA A 40 -15.40 -11.89 10.29
CA ALA A 40 -14.57 -12.91 9.66
C ALA A 40 -14.19 -12.52 8.22
N ALA A 41 -15.09 -11.86 7.48
CA ALA A 41 -14.78 -11.33 6.15
C ALA A 41 -13.64 -10.28 6.21
N CYS A 42 -13.72 -9.35 7.16
CA CYS A 42 -12.65 -8.37 7.42
C CYS A 42 -11.32 -9.05 7.79
N ALA A 43 -11.35 -10.02 8.70
CA ALA A 43 -10.16 -10.76 9.12
C ALA A 43 -9.49 -11.50 7.94
N ALA A 44 -10.27 -12.16 7.08
CA ALA A 44 -9.79 -12.84 5.88
C ALA A 44 -9.10 -11.88 4.90
N ALA A 45 -9.60 -10.64 4.80
CA ALA A 45 -9.03 -9.58 3.96
C ALA A 45 -7.94 -8.72 4.65
N ALA A 46 -7.46 -9.16 5.82
CA ALA A 46 -6.45 -8.47 6.62
C ALA A 46 -6.88 -7.04 7.04
N VAL A 47 -8.14 -6.90 7.46
CA VAL A 47 -8.73 -5.68 8.00
C VAL A 47 -9.06 -5.88 9.47
N ASP A 48 -8.37 -5.14 10.33
CA ASP A 48 -8.58 -5.16 11.78
C ASP A 48 -9.76 -4.25 12.13
N VAL A 49 -10.75 -4.78 12.84
CA VAL A 49 -11.94 -4.02 13.28
C VAL A 49 -11.61 -3.34 14.60
N GLY A 50 -11.66 -2.00 14.63
CA GLY A 50 -11.25 -1.18 15.77
C GLY A 50 -12.41 -0.56 16.56
N PHE A 51 -13.61 -1.13 16.52
CA PHE A 51 -14.78 -0.63 17.26
C PHE A 51 -15.78 -1.75 17.54
N GLU A 52 -16.62 -1.54 18.56
CA GLU A 52 -17.78 -2.39 18.83
C GLU A 52 -19.10 -1.66 18.54
N LEU A 53 -20.10 -2.37 18.01
CA LEU A 53 -21.40 -1.77 17.70
C LEU A 53 -22.12 -1.24 18.95
N SER A 54 -21.92 -1.90 20.10
CA SER A 54 -22.44 -1.43 21.39
C SER A 54 -21.83 -0.08 21.81
N GLU A 55 -20.56 0.17 21.48
CA GLU A 55 -19.91 1.46 21.75
C GLU A 55 -20.43 2.55 20.81
N VAL A 56 -20.70 2.20 19.54
CA VAL A 56 -21.33 3.09 18.56
C VAL A 56 -22.73 3.47 19.02
N GLU A 57 -23.54 2.50 19.48
CA GLU A 57 -24.88 2.73 20.02
C GLU A 57 -24.84 3.61 21.27
N ALA A 58 -23.96 3.31 22.22
CA ALA A 58 -23.82 4.07 23.46
C ALA A 58 -23.43 5.54 23.20
N ARG A 59 -22.61 5.79 22.17
CA ARG A 59 -22.09 7.13 21.87
C ARG A 59 -22.95 7.94 20.90
N TYR A 60 -23.54 7.29 19.90
CA TYR A 60 -24.24 7.96 18.79
C TYR A 60 -25.72 7.59 18.68
N GLY A 61 -26.22 6.71 19.55
CA GLY A 61 -27.62 6.30 19.62
C GLY A 61 -27.94 5.09 18.74
N ALA A 62 -29.04 4.41 19.09
CA ALA A 62 -29.48 3.17 18.46
C ALA A 62 -29.70 3.29 16.94
N GLY A 63 -30.30 4.39 16.46
CA GLY A 63 -30.55 4.57 15.03
C GLY A 63 -29.26 4.68 14.19
N VAL A 64 -28.20 5.26 14.74
CA VAL A 64 -26.89 5.31 14.06
C VAL A 64 -26.24 3.93 14.05
N ALA A 65 -26.28 3.21 15.18
CA ALA A 65 -25.73 1.87 15.27
C ALA A 65 -26.47 0.88 14.36
N GLU A 66 -27.79 0.98 14.24
CA GLU A 66 -28.60 0.17 13.33
C GLU A 66 -28.23 0.43 11.86
N ALA A 67 -28.08 1.70 11.46
CA ALA A 67 -27.67 2.05 10.11
C ALA A 67 -26.26 1.54 9.77
N VAL A 68 -25.32 1.60 10.74
CA VAL A 68 -23.98 1.01 10.58
C VAL A 68 -24.07 -0.51 10.46
N ALA A 69 -24.87 -1.16 11.31
CA ALA A 69 -25.07 -2.60 11.31
C ALA A 69 -25.73 -3.11 10.03
N GLU A 70 -26.55 -2.29 9.36
CA GLU A 70 -27.15 -2.61 8.06
C GLU A 70 -26.10 -2.64 6.93
N ASP A 71 -25.14 -1.70 6.94
CA ASP A 71 -24.12 -1.62 5.89
C ASP A 71 -23.00 -2.68 6.05
N LEU A 72 -22.66 -3.08 7.28
CA LEU A 72 -21.52 -3.97 7.55
C LEU A 72 -21.57 -5.36 6.87
N PRO A 73 -22.71 -6.08 6.83
CA PRO A 73 -22.83 -7.34 6.08
C PRO A 73 -22.59 -7.20 4.57
N HIS A 74 -22.64 -5.98 4.03
CA HIS A 74 -22.45 -5.71 2.61
C HIS A 74 -21.06 -5.18 2.27
N LEU A 75 -20.26 -4.82 3.28
CA LEU A 75 -18.85 -4.49 3.12
C LEU A 75 -18.10 -5.70 2.50
N ALA A 76 -17.51 -5.50 1.33
CA ALA A 76 -16.59 -6.42 0.68
C ALA A 76 -15.15 -5.92 0.91
N PRO A 77 -14.47 -6.34 1.99
CA PRO A 77 -13.16 -5.81 2.35
C PRO A 77 -12.05 -6.25 1.37
N ASP A 78 -12.21 -7.40 0.72
CA ASP A 78 -11.39 -7.87 -0.40
C ASP A 78 -11.54 -6.99 -1.64
N LEU A 79 -12.77 -6.56 -1.97
CA LEU A 79 -13.05 -5.60 -3.04
C LEU A 79 -12.49 -4.22 -2.71
N LEU A 80 -12.70 -3.73 -1.49
CA LEU A 80 -12.09 -2.48 -1.02
C LEU A 80 -10.56 -2.52 -1.21
N ARG A 81 -9.91 -3.58 -0.69
CA ARG A 81 -8.46 -3.79 -0.83
C ARG A 81 -8.03 -3.87 -2.29
N TRP A 82 -8.83 -4.47 -3.17
CA TRP A 82 -8.59 -4.51 -4.61
C TRP A 82 -8.47 -3.10 -5.19
N HIS A 83 -9.33 -2.18 -4.77
CA HIS A 83 -9.36 -0.82 -5.28
C HIS A 83 -8.53 0.18 -4.48
N LEU A 84 -7.97 -0.20 -3.33
CA LEU A 84 -7.19 0.74 -2.54
C LEU A 84 -6.00 1.34 -3.31
N PRO A 85 -5.67 2.61 -3.02
CA PRO A 85 -4.56 3.31 -3.65
C PRO A 85 -3.24 2.55 -3.52
N ARG A 86 -2.40 2.58 -4.56
CA ARG A 86 -1.12 1.88 -4.59
C ARG A 86 0.04 2.83 -4.81
N LEU A 87 1.16 2.54 -4.15
CA LEU A 87 2.43 3.21 -4.42
C LEU A 87 3.13 2.50 -5.59
N LEU A 88 3.29 3.20 -6.71
CA LEU A 88 3.92 2.69 -7.93
C LEU A 88 5.40 3.13 -8.01
N GLY A 89 6.05 2.98 -9.17
CA GLY A 89 7.48 3.29 -9.31
C GLY A 89 8.40 2.15 -8.83
N GLY A 90 8.04 0.90 -9.16
CA GLY A 90 8.76 -0.30 -8.73
C GLY A 90 8.21 -0.95 -7.46
N ARG A 91 7.31 -0.26 -6.76
CA ARG A 91 6.57 -0.76 -5.61
C ARG A 91 5.18 -1.27 -6.03
N THR A 92 4.54 -2.05 -5.15
CA THR A 92 3.19 -2.58 -5.38
C THR A 92 2.27 -2.47 -4.14
N THR A 93 2.77 -1.91 -3.03
CA THR A 93 2.08 -1.83 -1.74
C THR A 93 0.96 -0.79 -1.75
N ILE A 94 0.05 -0.90 -0.77
CA ILE A 94 -0.97 0.11 -0.49
C ILE A 94 -0.27 1.43 -0.19
N ALA A 95 -0.78 2.53 -0.77
CA ALA A 95 -0.25 3.85 -0.49
C ALA A 95 -0.44 4.18 0.99
N PRO A 96 0.61 4.66 1.68
CA PRO A 96 0.50 4.91 3.11
C PRO A 96 -0.27 6.20 3.41
N ASP A 97 -0.62 6.38 4.68
CA ASP A 97 -1.13 7.64 5.25
C ASP A 97 -2.47 8.15 4.69
N LEU A 98 -3.35 7.23 4.28
CA LEU A 98 -4.69 7.56 3.81
C LEU A 98 -5.78 7.14 4.80
N ARG A 99 -6.82 7.97 4.88
CA ARG A 99 -8.06 7.70 5.59
C ARG A 99 -9.20 7.64 4.59
N ILE A 100 -9.61 6.43 4.20
CA ILE A 100 -10.67 6.23 3.20
C ILE A 100 -12.03 6.26 3.91
N VAL A 101 -12.85 7.26 3.62
CA VAL A 101 -14.16 7.44 4.23
C VAL A 101 -15.21 6.70 3.38
N LEU A 102 -15.77 5.61 3.90
CA LEU A 102 -16.67 4.73 3.16
C LEU A 102 -18.13 5.20 3.26
N ALA A 103 -18.60 5.53 4.46
CA ALA A 103 -19.98 5.98 4.70
C ALA A 103 -20.01 6.91 5.93
N SER A 104 -20.97 7.84 5.96
CA SER A 104 -21.19 8.77 7.08
C SER A 104 -22.59 8.60 7.65
N TYR A 105 -22.74 8.70 8.96
CA TYR A 105 -23.99 8.45 9.68
C TYR A 105 -24.30 9.58 10.66
N GLY A 106 -25.58 9.80 10.97
CA GLY A 106 -25.98 10.75 12.02
C GLY A 106 -25.83 12.24 11.70
N GLY A 107 -25.52 12.60 10.45
CA GLY A 107 -25.39 14.00 10.01
C GLY A 107 -24.03 14.64 10.34
N PRO A 108 -23.92 15.98 10.28
CA PRO A 108 -22.67 16.70 10.57
C PRO A 108 -22.14 16.38 11.97
N GLY A 109 -20.89 15.95 12.07
CA GLY A 109 -20.26 15.56 13.35
C GLY A 109 -20.57 14.13 13.82
N GLY A 110 -21.42 13.39 13.11
CA GLY A 110 -21.67 11.97 13.36
C GLY A 110 -20.50 11.08 12.92
N PRO A 111 -20.55 9.77 13.26
CA PRO A 111 -19.46 8.85 12.95
C PRO A 111 -19.42 8.54 11.45
N ALA A 112 -18.22 8.20 10.97
CA ALA A 112 -18.04 7.66 9.63
C ALA A 112 -17.38 6.28 9.67
N LEU A 113 -17.92 5.36 8.90
CA LEU A 113 -17.26 4.10 8.61
C LEU A 113 -16.09 4.40 7.68
N SER A 114 -14.88 4.08 8.12
CA SER A 114 -13.66 4.51 7.43
C SER A 114 -12.51 3.55 7.67
N VAL A 115 -11.64 3.42 6.66
CA VAL A 115 -10.46 2.55 6.71
C VAL A 115 -9.18 3.36 6.67
N THR A 116 -8.26 3.04 7.55
CA THR A 116 -6.91 3.61 7.58
C THR A 116 -5.94 2.67 6.87
N THR A 117 -5.16 3.20 5.93
CA THR A 117 -4.13 2.43 5.22
C THR A 117 -2.85 2.31 6.07
N PRO A 118 -1.88 1.48 5.67
CA PRO A 118 -0.61 1.38 6.38
C PRO A 118 0.08 2.73 6.57
N VAL A 119 0.86 2.87 7.63
CA VAL A 119 1.64 4.08 7.93
C VAL A 119 2.99 4.13 7.21
N MET A 120 3.51 2.96 6.80
CA MET A 120 4.82 2.83 6.17
C MET A 120 4.70 2.08 4.87
N THR A 121 5.51 2.48 3.89
CA THR A 121 5.53 1.84 2.57
C THR A 121 5.90 0.35 2.61
N GLU A 122 6.86 0.00 3.46
CA GLU A 122 7.38 -1.37 3.61
C GLU A 122 6.87 -2.02 4.92
N GLY A 123 5.92 -1.39 5.61
CA GLY A 123 5.27 -1.95 6.79
C GLY A 123 4.11 -2.88 6.44
N SER A 124 3.46 -3.42 7.49
CA SER A 124 2.30 -4.31 7.35
C SER A 124 1.26 -3.74 6.39
N GLN A 125 0.77 -4.58 5.48
CA GLN A 125 -0.30 -4.22 4.55
C GLN A 125 -1.71 -4.38 5.16
N ARG A 126 -1.79 -4.57 6.50
CA ARG A 126 -3.07 -4.61 7.22
C ARG A 126 -3.75 -3.24 7.22
N LEU A 127 -5.07 -3.28 7.22
CA LEU A 127 -5.93 -2.12 7.26
C LEU A 127 -6.61 -2.07 8.62
N ARG A 128 -7.01 -0.88 9.07
CA ARG A 128 -7.87 -0.74 10.26
C ARG A 128 -9.20 -0.13 9.88
N LEU A 129 -10.30 -0.78 10.25
CA LEU A 129 -11.66 -0.29 10.10
C LEU A 129 -12.09 0.43 11.38
N HIS A 130 -12.72 1.59 11.21
CA HIS A 130 -13.15 2.46 12.30
C HIS A 130 -14.59 2.91 12.06
N CYS A 131 -15.32 3.19 13.14
CA CYS A 131 -16.60 3.86 13.11
C CYS A 131 -16.59 5.03 14.11
N ALA A 132 -16.10 6.18 13.66
CA ALA A 132 -15.93 7.39 14.46
C ALA A 132 -15.81 8.62 13.53
N PRO A 133 -15.95 9.86 14.05
CA PRO A 133 -15.61 11.06 13.30
C PRO A 133 -14.21 10.97 12.69
N VAL A 134 -14.06 11.48 11.47
CA VAL A 134 -12.78 11.48 10.78
C VAL A 134 -11.96 12.66 11.27
N VAL A 135 -11.11 12.41 12.25
CA VAL A 135 -10.12 13.38 12.72
C VAL A 135 -8.84 13.20 11.92
N THR A 136 -8.30 14.29 11.38
CA THR A 136 -6.98 14.30 10.75
C THR A 136 -5.91 14.37 11.84
N GLU A 137 -5.73 13.29 12.60
CA GLU A 137 -4.65 13.19 13.58
C GLU A 137 -3.30 13.17 12.87
N ARG A 138 -2.32 13.95 13.36
CA ARG A 138 -0.92 13.87 12.91
C ARG A 138 -0.43 12.43 13.09
N ASN A 139 0.04 11.80 12.02
CA ASN A 139 0.67 10.49 12.08
C ASN A 139 1.94 10.60 12.91
N LYS A 140 1.99 9.83 13.99
CA LYS A 140 3.11 9.69 14.92
C LYS A 140 4.47 9.32 14.29
N TYR A 141 4.50 8.74 13.09
CA TYR A 141 5.72 8.31 12.40
C TYR A 141 6.20 9.28 11.32
N THR A 142 5.30 10.02 10.68
CA THR A 142 5.63 10.92 9.55
C THR A 142 5.49 12.40 9.93
N GLY A 143 4.99 12.70 11.13
CA GLY A 143 4.63 14.05 11.57
C GLY A 143 3.44 14.66 10.82
N ARG A 144 2.82 13.92 9.88
CA ARG A 144 1.77 14.43 8.97
C ARG A 144 0.45 13.75 9.22
N GLY A 145 -0.66 14.48 9.21
CA GLY A 145 -1.97 13.86 9.37
C GLY A 145 -2.35 12.90 8.24
N PHE A 146 -3.20 11.93 8.53
CA PHE A 146 -3.79 11.11 7.46
C PHE A 146 -4.51 11.99 6.45
N VAL A 147 -4.34 11.69 5.16
CA VAL A 147 -5.04 12.40 4.09
C VAL A 147 -6.40 11.72 3.87
N PRO A 148 -7.52 12.41 4.13
CA PRO A 148 -8.83 11.83 3.89
C PRO A 148 -9.12 11.71 2.39
N GLU A 149 -9.67 10.57 1.98
CA GLU A 149 -10.23 10.36 0.65
C GLU A 149 -11.68 9.88 0.78
N HIS A 150 -12.63 10.67 0.26
CA HIS A 150 -14.06 10.42 0.46
C HIS A 150 -14.62 9.47 -0.60
N TRP A 151 -15.02 8.28 -0.17
CA TRP A 151 -15.55 7.20 -1.01
C TRP A 151 -17.04 6.92 -0.74
N THR A 152 -17.73 7.86 -0.09
CA THR A 152 -19.18 7.81 0.21
C THR A 152 -20.04 7.63 -1.04
N ALA A 153 -19.73 8.35 -2.13
CA ALA A 153 -20.40 8.17 -3.43
C ALA A 153 -19.75 7.08 -4.32
N MET A 154 -18.72 6.40 -3.81
CA MET A 154 -17.90 5.40 -4.48
C MET A 154 -18.20 3.99 -3.94
N ARG A 155 -19.45 3.75 -3.51
CA ARG A 155 -19.94 2.43 -3.04
C ARG A 155 -19.54 1.24 -3.92
N PRO A 156 -19.55 1.31 -5.27
CA PRO A 156 -19.22 0.16 -6.11
C PRO A 156 -17.82 -0.43 -5.92
N PHE A 157 -16.91 0.29 -5.25
CA PHE A 157 -15.55 -0.16 -4.99
C PHE A 157 -15.37 -0.88 -3.66
N TRP A 158 -16.42 -0.99 -2.83
CA TRP A 158 -16.33 -1.59 -1.49
C TRP A 158 -17.63 -2.22 -0.97
N ASP A 159 -18.79 -1.86 -1.51
CA ASP A 159 -20.10 -2.40 -1.14
C ASP A 159 -20.57 -3.40 -2.22
N ALA A 160 -20.77 -4.65 -1.83
CA ALA A 160 -21.12 -5.73 -2.74
C ALA A 160 -22.47 -5.51 -3.46
N ARG A 161 -23.41 -4.77 -2.85
CA ARG A 161 -24.72 -4.45 -3.46
C ARG A 161 -24.58 -3.50 -4.65
N HIS A 162 -23.55 -2.67 -4.64
CA HIS A 162 -23.32 -1.61 -5.62
C HIS A 162 -22.24 -1.97 -6.64
N ALA A 163 -21.51 -3.07 -6.48
CA ALA A 163 -20.42 -3.44 -7.38
C ALA A 163 -20.86 -3.60 -8.85
N CYS A 164 -22.12 -4.01 -9.10
CA CYS A 164 -22.68 -4.09 -10.44
C CYS A 164 -22.75 -2.73 -11.17
N GLU A 165 -22.79 -1.61 -10.44
CA GLU A 165 -22.79 -0.27 -11.02
C GLU A 165 -21.48 0.04 -11.76
N LEU A 166 -20.38 -0.67 -11.49
CA LEU A 166 -19.11 -0.48 -12.20
C LEU A 166 -19.29 -0.58 -13.72
N GLY A 167 -20.13 -1.50 -14.20
CA GLY A 167 -20.43 -1.65 -15.62
C GLY A 167 -21.02 -0.39 -16.23
N ALA A 168 -22.09 0.15 -15.62
CA ALA A 168 -22.72 1.38 -16.07
C ALA A 168 -21.82 2.61 -15.89
N ARG A 169 -21.05 2.67 -14.79
CA ARG A 169 -20.13 3.77 -14.55
C ARG A 169 -19.04 3.82 -15.61
N PHE A 170 -18.40 2.70 -15.95
CA PHE A 170 -17.27 2.66 -16.88
C PHE A 170 -17.63 2.34 -18.34
N ALA A 171 -18.92 2.32 -18.68
CA ALA A 171 -19.37 2.20 -20.06
C ALA A 171 -18.93 3.43 -20.89
N ASP A 172 -18.58 3.20 -22.17
CA ASP A 172 -18.34 4.26 -23.15
C ASP A 172 -19.25 4.05 -24.37
N PRO A 173 -20.58 4.23 -24.21
CA PRO A 173 -21.54 3.91 -25.28
C PRO A 173 -21.40 4.82 -26.51
N ASP A 174 -20.90 6.04 -26.32
CA ASP A 174 -20.84 7.07 -27.38
C ASP A 174 -19.45 7.19 -28.03
N GLY A 175 -18.50 6.34 -27.66
CA GLY A 175 -17.11 6.39 -28.15
C GLY A 175 -16.38 7.69 -27.74
N LEU A 176 -16.76 8.26 -26.60
CA LEU A 176 -16.18 9.49 -26.08
C LEU A 176 -14.69 9.32 -25.79
N ALA A 177 -14.27 8.14 -25.30
CA ALA A 177 -12.86 7.89 -25.01
C ALA A 177 -12.01 7.94 -26.30
N GLU A 178 -12.52 7.41 -27.42
CA GLU A 178 -11.83 7.47 -28.71
C GLU A 178 -11.77 8.90 -29.24
N ARG A 179 -12.87 9.65 -29.14
CA ARG A 179 -12.90 11.07 -29.53
C ARG A 179 -11.88 11.90 -28.76
N ILE A 180 -11.84 11.76 -27.44
CA ILE A 180 -10.89 12.45 -26.56
C ILE A 180 -9.44 12.05 -26.89
N ALA A 181 -9.18 10.77 -27.16
CA ALA A 181 -7.85 10.30 -27.55
C ALA A 181 -7.39 10.92 -28.87
N ARG A 182 -8.28 11.06 -29.87
CA ARG A 182 -7.97 11.72 -31.15
C ARG A 182 -7.65 13.20 -30.98
N LEU A 183 -8.42 13.93 -30.16
CA LEU A 183 -8.18 15.35 -29.89
C LEU A 183 -6.83 15.58 -29.20
N ARG A 184 -6.52 14.78 -28.17
CA ARG A 184 -5.21 14.80 -27.50
C ARG A 184 -4.06 14.48 -28.46
N ALA A 185 -4.22 13.51 -29.36
CA ALA A 185 -3.21 13.18 -30.36
C ALA A 185 -2.97 14.30 -31.38
N ALA A 186 -3.99 15.13 -31.64
CA ALA A 186 -3.88 16.33 -32.48
C ALA A 186 -3.31 17.55 -31.73
N GLY A 187 -3.04 17.44 -30.42
CA GLY A 187 -2.60 18.56 -29.57
C GLY A 187 -3.73 19.48 -29.11
N ASP A 188 -4.99 19.16 -29.40
CA ASP A 188 -6.17 19.94 -29.01
C ASP A 188 -6.61 19.58 -27.59
N THR A 189 -5.98 20.23 -26.60
CA THR A 189 -6.27 19.98 -25.18
C THR A 189 -7.63 20.54 -24.79
N VAL A 190 -7.94 21.78 -25.18
CA VAL A 190 -9.21 22.44 -24.83
C VAL A 190 -10.38 21.67 -25.42
N GLY A 191 -10.33 21.30 -26.70
CA GLY A 191 -11.37 20.50 -27.33
C GLY A 191 -11.57 19.14 -26.68
N ALA A 192 -10.51 18.52 -26.14
CA ALA A 192 -10.61 17.26 -25.39
C ALA A 192 -11.37 17.42 -24.06
N TYR A 193 -11.19 18.53 -23.35
CA TYR A 193 -11.95 18.86 -22.13
C TYR A 193 -13.40 19.24 -22.48
N GLU A 194 -13.61 20.05 -23.51
CA GLU A 194 -14.95 20.44 -23.97
C GLU A 194 -15.77 19.22 -24.42
N ALA A 195 -15.16 18.27 -25.13
CA ALA A 195 -15.81 17.02 -25.50
C ALA A 195 -16.27 16.21 -24.27
N ALA A 196 -15.58 16.35 -23.14
CA ALA A 196 -15.93 15.74 -21.86
C ALA A 196 -16.91 16.59 -21.01
N GLY A 197 -17.42 17.70 -21.55
CA GLY A 197 -18.32 18.61 -20.81
C GLY A 197 -17.61 19.51 -19.80
N ILE A 198 -16.31 19.76 -19.99
CA ILE A 198 -15.48 20.54 -19.08
C ILE A 198 -14.95 21.78 -19.81
N ILE A 199 -15.35 22.97 -19.35
CA ILE A 199 -14.90 24.25 -19.88
C ILE A 199 -13.61 24.64 -19.16
N CYS A 200 -12.50 24.75 -19.91
CA CYS A 200 -11.22 25.21 -19.36
C CYS A 200 -11.19 26.72 -19.24
N ASP A 201 -10.97 27.23 -18.03
CA ASP A 201 -10.56 28.59 -17.77
C ASP A 201 -9.03 28.69 -17.95
N LEU A 202 -8.62 29.43 -18.97
CA LEU A 202 -7.22 29.65 -19.33
C LEU A 202 -6.66 30.95 -18.72
N THR A 203 -7.35 31.53 -17.74
CA THR A 203 -6.82 32.66 -16.96
C THR A 203 -5.49 32.25 -16.33
N VAL A 204 -4.44 33.04 -16.59
CA VAL A 204 -3.10 32.78 -16.07
C VAL A 204 -3.10 33.06 -14.56
N PRO A 205 -2.73 32.08 -13.70
CA PRO A 205 -2.71 32.28 -12.26
C PRO A 205 -1.62 33.30 -11.88
N PRO A 206 -1.81 34.05 -10.77
CA PRO A 206 -0.84 35.04 -10.33
C PRO A 206 0.54 34.39 -10.06
N VAL A 207 1.59 35.10 -10.46
CA VAL A 207 2.97 34.63 -10.32
C VAL A 207 3.42 34.81 -8.87
N GLN A 208 3.78 33.73 -8.18
CA GLN A 208 4.47 33.82 -6.88
C GLN A 208 5.95 34.19 -7.09
N GLN A 209 6.56 34.82 -6.09
CA GLN A 209 7.91 35.38 -6.17
C GLN A 209 8.92 34.35 -6.75
N TYR A 210 9.69 34.75 -7.77
CA TYR A 210 10.69 33.94 -8.48
C TYR A 210 10.18 32.80 -9.37
N GLN A 211 8.87 32.67 -9.62
CA GLN A 211 8.31 31.66 -10.52
C GLN A 211 8.12 32.21 -11.94
N ARG A 212 8.20 31.34 -12.96
CA ARG A 212 7.79 31.69 -14.32
C ARG A 212 6.26 31.66 -14.42
N PRO A 213 5.63 32.52 -15.25
CA PRO A 213 4.20 32.43 -15.52
C PRO A 213 3.83 31.02 -15.98
N ALA A 214 2.79 30.46 -15.36
CA ALA A 214 2.24 29.18 -15.80
C ALA A 214 1.50 29.34 -17.13
N ASP A 215 1.56 28.30 -17.95
CA ASP A 215 0.68 28.10 -19.08
C ASP A 215 -0.43 27.14 -18.65
N PRO A 216 -1.67 27.61 -18.40
CA PRO A 216 -2.77 26.77 -17.96
C PRO A 216 -3.10 25.65 -18.95
N GLU A 217 -3.01 25.91 -20.26
CA GLU A 217 -3.30 24.89 -21.27
C GLU A 217 -2.25 23.77 -21.22
N ALA A 218 -0.97 24.12 -21.13
CA ALA A 218 0.09 23.12 -20.97
C ALA A 218 -0.06 22.33 -19.67
N LEU A 219 -0.54 22.95 -18.59
CA LEU A 219 -0.82 22.25 -17.33
C LEU A 219 -2.01 21.28 -17.46
N PHE A 220 -3.10 21.69 -18.13
CA PHE A 220 -4.21 20.81 -18.45
C PHE A 220 -3.80 19.64 -19.36
N ALA A 221 -2.90 19.87 -20.30
CA ALA A 221 -2.37 18.83 -21.20
C ALA A 221 -1.52 17.80 -20.46
N ARG A 222 -0.79 18.22 -19.41
CA ARG A 222 0.05 17.34 -18.58
C ARG A 222 -0.75 16.53 -17.56
N LEU A 223 -1.99 16.91 -17.26
CA LEU A 223 -2.89 16.13 -16.40
C LEU A 223 -3.24 14.81 -17.08
N SER A 224 -2.69 13.71 -16.55
CA SER A 224 -2.98 12.35 -17.01
C SER A 224 -4.34 11.83 -16.49
N ALA A 225 -5.37 12.68 -16.47
CA ALA A 225 -6.71 12.31 -16.05
C ALA A 225 -7.51 11.68 -17.19
N ASP A 226 -8.41 10.77 -16.82
CA ASP A 226 -9.45 10.23 -17.68
C ASP A 226 -10.65 11.16 -17.68
N LEU A 227 -10.72 12.01 -18.70
CA LEU A 227 -11.74 13.04 -18.81
C LEU A 227 -13.16 12.46 -18.95
N THR A 228 -13.30 11.23 -19.45
CA THR A 228 -14.60 10.54 -19.55
C THR A 228 -15.27 10.32 -18.19
N ARG A 229 -14.48 10.36 -17.10
CA ARG A 229 -14.93 10.09 -15.73
C ARG A 229 -15.38 11.34 -15.00
N ILE A 230 -14.71 12.46 -15.25
CA ILE A 230 -14.74 13.62 -14.36
C ILE A 230 -16.15 14.20 -14.26
N ALA A 231 -16.75 14.61 -15.39
CA ALA A 231 -18.08 15.23 -15.36
C ALA A 231 -19.16 14.31 -14.77
N PRO A 232 -19.34 13.04 -15.24
CA PRO A 232 -20.34 12.14 -14.66
C PRO A 232 -20.15 11.88 -13.16
N GLU A 233 -18.92 11.70 -12.69
CA GLU A 233 -18.66 11.39 -11.28
C GLU A 233 -18.77 12.62 -10.38
N VAL A 234 -18.39 13.81 -10.85
CA VAL A 234 -18.65 15.07 -10.12
C VAL A 234 -20.14 15.30 -9.99
N THR A 235 -20.94 15.11 -11.06
CA THR A 235 -22.41 15.22 -10.97
C THR A 235 -23.00 14.26 -9.94
N ARG A 236 -22.49 13.01 -9.84
CA ARG A 236 -22.92 12.06 -8.80
C ARG A 236 -22.52 12.50 -7.40
N LEU A 237 -21.32 13.05 -7.22
CA LEU A 237 -20.86 13.58 -5.94
C LEU A 237 -21.70 14.78 -5.49
N VAL A 238 -22.04 15.69 -6.41
CA VAL A 238 -22.94 16.82 -6.17
C VAL A 238 -24.33 16.33 -5.78
N ALA A 239 -24.89 15.37 -6.51
CA ALA A 239 -26.19 14.77 -6.20
C ALA A 239 -26.21 14.06 -4.83
N ALA A 240 -25.05 13.54 -4.39
CA ALA A 240 -24.85 12.96 -3.07
C ALA A 240 -24.56 14.00 -1.97
N GLY A 241 -24.62 15.30 -2.27
CA GLY A 241 -24.40 16.38 -1.31
C GLY A 241 -22.94 16.60 -0.90
N SER A 242 -21.96 16.14 -1.70
CA SER A 242 -20.53 16.22 -1.37
C SER A 242 -19.86 17.57 -1.75
N GLY A 243 -20.67 18.58 -2.06
CA GLY A 243 -20.21 19.89 -2.55
C GLY A 243 -20.12 19.97 -4.08
N ASP A 244 -19.85 21.16 -4.59
CA ASP A 244 -19.83 21.51 -6.02
C ASP A 244 -18.43 21.88 -6.55
N ARG A 245 -17.43 21.95 -5.66
CA ARG A 245 -16.05 22.30 -5.99
C ARG A 245 -15.06 21.27 -5.48
N TYR A 246 -14.16 20.84 -6.35
CA TYR A 246 -13.17 19.80 -6.05
C TYR A 246 -11.80 20.20 -6.58
N ARG A 247 -10.73 19.79 -5.87
CA ARG A 247 -9.36 19.95 -6.34
C ARG A 247 -8.81 18.65 -6.94
N LEU A 248 -8.04 18.78 -7.99
CA LEU A 248 -7.20 17.75 -8.58
C LEU A 248 -5.76 18.23 -8.58
N THR A 249 -4.85 17.43 -8.04
CA THR A 249 -3.42 17.79 -8.05
C THR A 249 -2.89 17.83 -9.48
N ALA A 250 -2.38 18.98 -9.89
CA ALA A 250 -1.75 19.20 -11.19
C ALA A 250 -0.22 19.09 -11.06
N ALA A 251 0.51 20.09 -11.55
CA ALA A 251 1.95 20.20 -11.35
C ALA A 251 2.22 21.23 -10.24
N TRP A 252 3.05 20.87 -9.26
CA TRP A 252 3.48 21.81 -8.22
C TRP A 252 4.07 23.08 -8.87
N PRO A 253 3.67 24.29 -8.43
CA PRO A 253 2.86 24.62 -7.25
C PRO A 253 1.35 24.81 -7.50
N TYR A 254 0.81 24.33 -8.63
CA TYR A 254 -0.57 24.54 -9.04
C TYR A 254 -1.48 23.33 -8.82
N SER A 255 -2.77 23.60 -8.68
CA SER A 255 -3.85 22.61 -8.65
C SER A 255 -4.91 22.96 -9.69
N ALA A 256 -5.59 21.96 -10.23
CA ALA A 256 -6.80 22.17 -11.02
C ALA A 256 -8.01 22.17 -10.07
N VAL A 257 -8.87 23.19 -10.17
CA VAL A 257 -10.14 23.27 -9.47
C VAL A 257 -11.26 23.02 -10.46
N LEU A 258 -12.13 22.09 -10.12
CA LEU A 258 -13.32 21.72 -10.86
C LEU A 258 -14.53 22.29 -10.14
N GLU A 259 -15.36 23.05 -10.83
CA GLU A 259 -16.58 23.65 -10.33
C GLU A 259 -17.77 23.15 -11.16
N HIS A 260 -18.81 22.65 -10.50
CA HIS A 260 -20.02 22.20 -11.14
C HIS A 260 -20.95 23.37 -11.46
N THR A 261 -21.10 23.71 -12.74
CA THR A 261 -21.82 24.91 -13.20
C THR A 261 -23.21 24.62 -13.76
N GLY A 262 -23.61 23.35 -13.85
CA GLY A 262 -24.92 22.92 -14.33
C GLY A 262 -25.04 21.40 -14.46
N PRO A 263 -26.19 20.85 -14.90
CA PRO A 263 -26.54 19.42 -14.81
C PRO A 263 -25.50 18.44 -15.36
N SER A 264 -24.66 18.88 -16.31
CA SER A 264 -23.56 18.09 -16.90
C SER A 264 -22.38 18.96 -17.35
N ALA A 265 -22.24 20.16 -16.77
CA ALA A 265 -21.23 21.13 -17.17
C ALA A 265 -20.29 21.41 -16.00
N LEU A 266 -18.99 21.29 -16.25
CA LEU A 266 -17.96 21.68 -15.29
C LEU A 266 -17.15 22.84 -15.84
N ARG A 267 -16.65 23.69 -14.95
CA ARG A 267 -15.55 24.61 -15.23
C ARG A 267 -14.30 24.10 -14.55
N ALA A 268 -13.18 24.07 -15.27
CA ALA A 268 -11.88 23.72 -14.73
C ALA A 268 -10.95 24.93 -14.80
N ALA A 269 -10.32 25.31 -13.69
CA ALA A 269 -9.35 26.40 -13.63
C ALA A 269 -8.04 25.92 -12.98
N ILE A 270 -6.90 26.47 -13.41
CA ILE A 270 -5.62 26.25 -12.74
C ILE A 270 -5.41 27.38 -11.72
N VAL A 271 -5.22 27.01 -10.46
CA VAL A 271 -5.01 27.94 -9.36
C VAL A 271 -3.77 27.55 -8.54
N PRO A 272 -3.14 28.48 -7.81
CA PRO A 272 -2.14 28.17 -6.81
C PRO A 272 -2.64 27.14 -5.79
N GLN A 273 -1.79 26.21 -5.35
CA GLN A 273 -2.18 25.14 -4.43
C GLN A 273 -2.72 25.68 -3.08
N ALA A 274 -2.26 26.84 -2.63
CA ALA A 274 -2.75 27.51 -1.43
C ALA A 274 -4.25 27.85 -1.53
N GLU A 275 -4.71 28.33 -2.69
CA GLU A 275 -6.13 28.67 -2.93
C GLU A 275 -7.02 27.42 -2.99
N ALA A 276 -6.47 26.31 -3.49
CA ALA A 276 -7.18 25.04 -3.53
C ALA A 276 -7.05 24.24 -2.23
N ALA A 277 -6.30 24.69 -1.23
CA ALA A 277 -5.93 23.86 -0.07
C ALA A 277 -7.13 23.41 0.76
N SER A 278 -8.14 24.27 0.90
CA SER A 278 -9.38 24.02 1.64
C SER A 278 -10.42 23.20 0.88
N LEU A 279 -10.25 23.02 -0.44
CA LEU A 279 -11.20 22.27 -1.26
C LEU A 279 -11.01 20.76 -1.09
N PRO A 280 -12.10 19.96 -1.08
CA PRO A 280 -12.00 18.52 -1.04
C PRO A 280 -11.27 17.99 -2.27
N ALA A 281 -10.39 17.02 -2.08
CA ALA A 281 -9.74 16.33 -3.19
C ALA A 281 -10.77 15.50 -3.96
N LEU A 282 -10.75 15.58 -5.29
CA LEU A 282 -11.59 14.73 -6.12
C LEU A 282 -11.19 13.26 -5.92
N PRO A 283 -12.12 12.36 -5.52
CA PRO A 283 -11.80 10.95 -5.28
C PRO A 283 -11.20 10.32 -6.53
N ARG A 284 -10.20 9.43 -6.37
CA ARG A 284 -9.38 9.01 -7.53
C ARG A 284 -10.15 8.38 -8.67
N TYR A 285 -11.16 7.56 -8.38
CA TYR A 285 -11.94 6.87 -9.41
C TYR A 285 -12.93 7.78 -10.14
N ALA A 286 -13.03 9.05 -9.72
CA ALA A 286 -13.71 10.09 -10.49
C ALA A 286 -12.85 10.66 -11.62
N TRP A 287 -11.54 10.41 -11.66
CA TRP A 287 -10.65 10.94 -12.70
C TRP A 287 -9.57 9.97 -13.17
N GLN A 288 -9.41 8.81 -12.52
CA GLN A 288 -8.43 7.78 -12.86
C GLN A 288 -9.09 6.67 -13.69
N ARG A 289 -8.38 6.19 -14.71
CA ARG A 289 -8.74 4.94 -15.40
C ARG A 289 -8.67 3.75 -14.46
N LEU A 290 -9.64 2.85 -14.58
CA LEU A 290 -9.60 1.61 -13.83
C LEU A 290 -8.48 0.69 -14.37
N PRO A 291 -7.51 0.27 -13.53
CA PRO A 291 -6.42 -0.60 -13.96
C PRO A 291 -6.89 -1.90 -14.61
N ASP A 292 -8.02 -2.43 -14.15
CA ASP A 292 -8.60 -3.71 -14.57
C ASP A 292 -8.94 -3.72 -16.06
N LEU A 293 -9.60 -2.67 -16.56
CA LEU A 293 -9.94 -2.52 -17.97
C LEU A 293 -8.68 -2.49 -18.84
N GLU A 294 -7.64 -1.80 -18.40
CA GLU A 294 -6.39 -1.65 -19.17
C GLU A 294 -5.56 -2.94 -19.17
N LEU A 295 -5.53 -3.68 -18.06
CA LEU A 295 -4.84 -4.97 -17.99
C LEU A 295 -5.51 -6.01 -18.89
N VAL A 296 -6.86 -6.05 -18.92
CA VAL A 296 -7.61 -6.94 -19.82
C VAL A 296 -7.44 -6.51 -21.28
N ARG A 297 -7.62 -5.22 -21.60
CA ARG A 297 -7.46 -4.67 -22.95
C ARG A 297 -6.09 -4.98 -23.55
N THR A 298 -5.05 -4.99 -22.72
CA THR A 298 -3.68 -5.28 -23.15
C THR A 298 -3.26 -6.74 -23.02
N GLY A 299 -4.17 -7.64 -22.65
CA GLY A 299 -3.93 -9.08 -22.54
C GLY A 299 -2.96 -9.48 -21.43
N ARG A 300 -2.76 -8.63 -20.42
CA ARG A 300 -1.89 -8.92 -19.27
C ARG A 300 -2.54 -9.87 -18.26
N ILE A 301 -3.87 -9.84 -18.19
CA ILE A 301 -4.71 -10.75 -17.41
C ILE A 301 -5.99 -11.04 -18.22
N SER A 302 -6.63 -12.17 -17.95
CA SER A 302 -7.97 -12.47 -18.45
C SER A 302 -9.06 -11.95 -17.49
N PRO A 303 -10.31 -11.75 -17.96
CA PRO A 303 -11.43 -11.43 -17.06
C PRO A 303 -11.62 -12.43 -15.92
N GLY A 304 -11.29 -13.71 -16.15
CA GLY A 304 -11.38 -14.76 -15.12
C GLY A 304 -10.40 -14.59 -13.95
N GLU A 305 -9.32 -13.81 -14.14
CA GLU A 305 -8.33 -13.48 -13.11
C GLU A 305 -8.68 -12.22 -12.30
N LEU A 306 -9.75 -11.51 -12.67
CA LEU A 306 -10.25 -10.36 -11.92
C LEU A 306 -11.00 -10.81 -10.67
N HIS A 307 -11.20 -9.87 -9.74
CA HIS A 307 -12.14 -10.03 -8.66
C HIS A 307 -13.55 -10.36 -9.21
N PRO A 308 -14.28 -11.37 -8.69
CA PRO A 308 -15.57 -11.80 -9.24
C PRO A 308 -16.57 -10.67 -9.45
N LEU A 309 -16.80 -9.85 -8.41
CA LEU A 309 -17.69 -8.68 -8.51
C LEU A 309 -17.27 -7.66 -9.59
N VAL A 310 -15.97 -7.51 -9.86
CA VAL A 310 -15.46 -6.61 -10.90
C VAL A 310 -15.62 -7.24 -12.29
N ALA A 311 -15.33 -8.53 -12.41
CA ALA A 311 -15.48 -9.28 -13.65
C ALA A 311 -16.94 -9.31 -14.11
N ASP A 312 -17.87 -9.62 -13.20
CA ASP A 312 -19.30 -9.70 -13.48
C ASP A 312 -19.86 -8.35 -13.94
N ALA A 313 -19.39 -7.26 -13.34
CA ALA A 313 -19.85 -5.91 -13.67
C ALA A 313 -19.28 -5.39 -15.00
N LEU A 314 -17.99 -5.61 -15.27
CA LEU A 314 -17.29 -5.01 -16.42
C LEU A 314 -17.25 -5.91 -17.67
N PHE A 315 -17.33 -7.23 -17.50
CA PHE A 315 -17.21 -8.21 -18.57
C PHE A 315 -18.34 -9.25 -18.51
N PRO A 316 -19.62 -8.82 -18.55
CA PRO A 316 -20.74 -9.74 -18.51
C PRO A 316 -20.65 -10.72 -19.68
N GLY A 317 -20.61 -12.02 -19.38
CA GLY A 317 -20.50 -13.10 -20.38
C GLY A 317 -19.09 -13.68 -20.58
N ALA A 318 -18.06 -13.18 -19.88
CA ALA A 318 -16.71 -13.74 -19.94
C ALA A 318 -16.55 -15.09 -19.20
N GLY A 319 -17.62 -15.61 -18.57
CA GLY A 319 -17.59 -16.79 -17.72
C GLY A 319 -17.27 -16.45 -16.26
N PRO A 320 -17.29 -17.45 -15.36
CA PRO A 320 -17.06 -17.21 -13.93
C PRO A 320 -15.61 -16.80 -13.68
N ALA A 321 -15.42 -15.67 -13.00
CA ALA A 321 -14.12 -15.30 -12.48
C ALA A 321 -13.87 -15.95 -11.13
N VAL A 322 -12.64 -16.40 -10.92
CA VAL A 322 -12.18 -17.06 -9.68
C VAL A 322 -11.09 -16.25 -8.98
N GLY A 323 -10.74 -15.09 -9.52
CA GLY A 323 -9.65 -14.27 -9.01
C GLY A 323 -8.27 -14.72 -9.51
N PRO A 324 -7.20 -14.10 -8.99
CA PRO A 324 -5.85 -14.36 -9.45
C PRO A 324 -5.38 -15.77 -9.08
N PRO A 325 -4.52 -16.39 -9.92
CA PRO A 325 -4.06 -17.74 -9.68
C PRO A 325 -3.19 -17.86 -8.42
N GLY A 326 -3.35 -18.97 -7.71
CA GLY A 326 -2.57 -19.33 -6.52
C GLY A 326 -1.06 -19.50 -6.77
N PRO A 327 -0.29 -19.83 -5.72
CA PRO A 327 1.14 -20.10 -5.84
C PRO A 327 1.39 -21.28 -6.78
N ARG A 328 2.42 -21.13 -7.61
CA ARG A 328 2.89 -22.24 -8.45
C ARG A 328 3.80 -23.12 -7.64
N THR A 329 3.37 -24.34 -7.39
CA THR A 329 4.09 -25.35 -6.62
C THR A 329 4.82 -26.37 -7.50
N ASP A 330 4.78 -26.21 -8.83
CA ASP A 330 5.32 -27.16 -9.82
C ASP A 330 6.86 -27.11 -9.96
N GLY A 331 7.55 -26.18 -9.29
CA GLY A 331 9.01 -26.14 -9.15
C GLY A 331 9.80 -26.45 -10.43
N ARG A 332 9.56 -25.69 -11.51
CA ARG A 332 10.14 -26.01 -12.82
C ARG A 332 11.67 -25.97 -12.80
N PRO A 333 12.36 -26.99 -13.34
CA PRO A 333 13.81 -26.98 -13.40
C PRO A 333 14.34 -25.82 -14.23
N VAL A 334 15.40 -25.20 -13.72
CA VAL A 334 16.12 -24.12 -14.38
C VAL A 334 17.50 -24.62 -14.77
N ARG A 335 17.83 -24.50 -16.06
CA ARG A 335 19.13 -24.94 -16.59
C ARG A 335 20.22 -23.93 -16.23
N VAL A 336 21.31 -24.44 -15.64
CA VAL A 336 22.49 -23.67 -15.23
C VAL A 336 23.72 -24.27 -15.89
N ARG A 337 24.60 -23.40 -16.41
CA ARG A 337 25.89 -23.82 -16.96
C ARG A 337 26.86 -24.03 -15.80
N CYS A 338 27.41 -25.23 -15.64
CA CYS A 338 28.34 -25.56 -14.55
C CYS A 338 29.44 -26.50 -15.07
N ARG A 339 30.72 -26.17 -14.80
CA ARG A 339 31.91 -26.97 -15.18
C ARG A 339 31.89 -27.54 -16.62
N GLY A 340 31.42 -26.75 -17.59
CA GLY A 340 31.34 -27.20 -18.99
C GLY A 340 30.14 -28.10 -19.33
N GLY A 341 29.22 -28.36 -18.38
CA GLY A 341 27.93 -29.06 -18.54
C GLY A 341 26.69 -28.17 -18.31
N TRP A 342 25.50 -28.71 -18.59
CA TRP A 342 24.21 -28.11 -18.23
C TRP A 342 23.59 -28.92 -17.11
N HIS A 343 23.28 -28.26 -16.00
CA HIS A 343 22.63 -28.86 -14.84
C HIS A 343 21.22 -28.30 -14.68
N GLU A 344 20.29 -29.12 -14.21
CA GLU A 344 18.97 -28.66 -13.80
C GLU A 344 18.98 -28.36 -12.30
N VAL A 345 18.51 -27.16 -11.94
CA VAL A 345 18.41 -26.69 -10.56
C VAL A 345 16.94 -26.40 -10.26
N ARG A 346 16.43 -26.85 -9.11
CA ARG A 346 15.05 -26.61 -8.66
C ARG A 346 14.97 -26.53 -7.14
N SER A 347 13.99 -25.83 -6.60
CA SER A 347 13.74 -25.91 -5.15
C SER A 347 12.95 -27.18 -4.84
N ARG A 348 13.48 -28.04 -3.95
CA ARG A 348 12.85 -29.29 -3.53
C ARG A 348 13.25 -29.63 -2.10
N GLY A 349 12.31 -30.11 -1.30
CA GLY A 349 12.59 -30.58 0.06
C GLY A 349 13.15 -29.50 0.99
N GLY A 350 12.79 -28.23 0.77
CA GLY A 350 13.27 -27.11 1.58
C GLY A 350 14.71 -26.70 1.27
N VAL A 351 15.28 -27.18 0.15
CA VAL A 351 16.61 -26.76 -0.31
C VAL A 351 16.59 -26.47 -1.81
N LEU A 352 17.50 -25.61 -2.27
CA LEU A 352 17.78 -25.49 -3.70
C LEU A 352 18.61 -26.71 -4.15
N ASP A 353 17.95 -27.67 -4.76
CA ASP A 353 18.52 -28.92 -5.26
C ASP A 353 19.44 -28.64 -6.46
N VAL A 354 20.70 -29.06 -6.32
CA VAL A 354 21.74 -28.94 -7.35
C VAL A 354 22.35 -30.34 -7.55
N PRO A 355 22.59 -30.79 -8.78
CA PRO A 355 23.03 -32.16 -9.07
C PRO A 355 24.52 -32.34 -8.81
N HIS A 356 24.92 -32.27 -7.54
CA HIS A 356 26.29 -32.38 -7.06
C HIS A 356 26.37 -33.21 -5.78
N THR A 357 27.45 -33.96 -5.64
CA THR A 357 27.72 -34.76 -4.43
C THR A 357 27.96 -33.88 -3.19
N PRO A 358 27.70 -34.36 -1.97
CA PRO A 358 28.02 -33.63 -0.74
C PRO A 358 29.49 -33.21 -0.65
N GLU A 359 30.42 -34.05 -1.11
CA GLU A 359 31.86 -33.79 -1.12
C GLU A 359 32.22 -32.63 -2.05
N GLU A 360 31.60 -32.57 -3.23
CA GLU A 360 31.76 -31.43 -4.15
C GLU A 360 31.21 -30.15 -3.54
N GLN A 361 30.04 -30.22 -2.90
CA GLN A 361 29.46 -29.07 -2.20
C GLN A 361 30.36 -28.59 -1.06
N GLN A 362 30.93 -29.50 -0.29
CA GLN A 362 31.85 -29.17 0.80
C GLN A 362 33.13 -28.52 0.27
N ARG A 363 33.73 -29.08 -0.79
CA ARG A 363 34.93 -28.52 -1.43
C ARG A 363 34.71 -27.09 -1.91
N GLU A 364 33.57 -26.82 -2.56
CA GLU A 364 33.25 -25.49 -3.07
C GLU A 364 32.97 -24.49 -1.94
N ARG A 365 32.28 -24.92 -0.86
CA ARG A 365 32.10 -24.09 0.34
C ARG A 365 33.44 -23.74 1.00
N ALA A 366 34.37 -24.70 1.08
CA ALA A 366 35.71 -24.46 1.60
C ALA A 366 36.50 -23.50 0.71
N MET A 367 36.53 -23.71 -0.60
CA MET A 367 37.19 -22.80 -1.56
C MET A 367 36.68 -21.36 -1.42
N ARG A 368 35.36 -21.20 -1.28
CA ARG A 368 34.75 -19.89 -1.03
C ARG A 368 35.21 -19.28 0.29
N ALA A 369 35.24 -20.05 1.38
CA ALA A 369 35.66 -19.56 2.69
C ALA A 369 37.09 -18.96 2.66
N PHE A 370 37.92 -19.43 1.72
CA PHE A 370 39.26 -18.89 1.46
C PHE A 370 39.33 -17.86 0.31
N GLY A 371 38.21 -17.26 -0.09
CA GLY A 371 38.16 -16.20 -1.11
C GLY A 371 38.13 -16.69 -2.57
N GLY A 372 37.92 -17.98 -2.81
CA GLY A 372 37.81 -18.56 -4.15
C GLY A 372 36.52 -18.15 -4.88
N ALA A 373 36.62 -17.94 -6.19
CA ALA A 373 35.46 -17.62 -7.03
C ALA A 373 34.52 -18.82 -7.19
N VAL A 374 33.24 -18.63 -6.84
CA VAL A 374 32.19 -19.64 -7.00
C VAL A 374 31.52 -19.44 -8.36
N SER A 375 31.28 -20.53 -9.11
CA SER A 375 30.63 -20.48 -10.43
C SER A 375 29.58 -21.56 -10.64
N GLY A 376 28.73 -21.41 -11.65
CA GLY A 376 27.68 -22.37 -12.00
C GLY A 376 26.66 -22.61 -10.89
N CYS A 377 26.33 -23.88 -10.63
CA CYS A 377 25.29 -24.27 -9.65
C CYS A 377 25.55 -23.71 -8.24
N PHE A 378 26.80 -23.69 -7.78
CA PHE A 378 27.16 -23.20 -6.45
C PHE A 378 26.97 -21.68 -6.33
N ALA A 379 27.25 -20.92 -7.40
CA ALA A 379 26.99 -19.48 -7.42
C ALA A 379 25.49 -19.20 -7.39
N VAL A 380 24.70 -20.02 -8.09
CA VAL A 380 23.23 -19.93 -8.06
C VAL A 380 22.69 -20.24 -6.67
N GLN A 381 23.17 -21.30 -6.01
CA GLN A 381 22.78 -21.65 -4.65
C GLN A 381 23.15 -20.55 -3.65
N GLN A 382 24.35 -19.97 -3.77
CA GLN A 382 24.74 -18.81 -2.97
C GLN A 382 23.81 -17.62 -3.21
N SER A 383 23.59 -17.23 -4.47
CA SER A 383 22.70 -16.10 -4.81
C SER A 383 21.27 -16.29 -4.32
N TRP A 384 20.82 -17.54 -4.21
CA TRP A 384 19.53 -17.89 -3.66
C TRP A 384 19.46 -17.62 -2.15
N THR A 385 20.48 -18.03 -1.39
CA THR A 385 20.47 -17.96 0.08
C THR A 385 21.09 -16.70 0.67
N THR A 386 21.89 -15.94 -0.09
CA THR A 386 22.49 -14.68 0.37
C THR A 386 21.78 -13.46 -0.22
N GLY A 387 21.13 -13.60 -1.38
CA GLY A 387 20.60 -12.48 -2.14
C GLY A 387 21.60 -11.85 -3.11
N GLU A 388 22.89 -12.17 -2.98
CA GLU A 388 24.00 -11.58 -3.72
C GLU A 388 24.25 -12.26 -5.07
N GLY A 389 24.57 -11.49 -6.10
CA GLY A 389 24.92 -12.04 -7.41
C GLY A 389 23.71 -12.36 -8.29
N ARG A 390 23.96 -13.06 -9.39
CA ARG A 390 23.01 -13.18 -10.50
C ARG A 390 22.35 -14.55 -10.54
N LEU A 391 21.04 -14.58 -10.30
CA LEU A 391 20.21 -15.75 -10.57
C LEU A 391 19.84 -15.87 -12.06
N PRO A 392 19.69 -17.09 -12.61
CA PRO A 392 19.03 -17.32 -13.89
C PRO A 392 17.60 -16.75 -13.91
N ARG A 393 17.05 -16.48 -15.11
CA ARG A 393 15.74 -15.81 -15.25
C ARG A 393 14.60 -16.53 -14.52
N GLY A 394 14.56 -17.87 -14.57
CA GLY A 394 13.53 -18.68 -13.90
C GLY A 394 13.55 -18.51 -12.38
N LEU A 395 14.70 -18.77 -11.76
CA LEU A 395 14.89 -18.62 -10.30
C LEU A 395 14.70 -17.16 -9.85
N ARG A 396 15.11 -16.17 -10.65
CA ARG A 396 14.85 -14.77 -10.32
C ARG A 396 13.35 -14.46 -10.27
N ALA A 397 12.58 -15.00 -11.21
CA ALA A 397 11.13 -14.82 -11.24
C ALA A 397 10.44 -15.56 -10.08
N GLU A 398 10.91 -16.75 -9.73
CA GLU A 398 10.44 -17.52 -8.57
C GLU A 398 10.70 -16.76 -7.26
N ARG A 399 11.94 -16.30 -7.04
CA ARG A 399 12.31 -15.46 -5.90
C ARG A 399 11.47 -14.20 -5.82
N GLN A 400 11.26 -13.52 -6.95
CA GLN A 400 10.43 -12.31 -7.00
C GLN A 400 8.97 -12.62 -6.64
N ALA A 401 8.40 -13.69 -7.19
CA ALA A 401 7.03 -14.10 -6.88
C ALA A 401 6.87 -14.46 -5.40
N PHE A 402 7.86 -15.14 -4.82
CA PHE A 402 7.90 -15.46 -3.39
C PHE A 402 7.86 -14.19 -2.53
N PHE A 403 8.78 -13.24 -2.76
CA PHE A 403 8.84 -12.02 -1.96
C PHE A 403 7.69 -11.04 -2.24
N LEU A 404 7.01 -11.11 -3.39
CA LEU A 404 5.77 -10.37 -3.62
C LEU A 404 4.63 -10.90 -2.74
N ARG A 405 4.52 -12.21 -2.53
CA ARG A 405 3.56 -12.78 -1.58
C ARG A 405 3.85 -12.32 -0.16
N VAL A 406 5.12 -12.38 0.23
CA VAL A 406 5.59 -11.86 1.52
C VAL A 406 5.23 -10.38 1.69
N GLN A 407 5.54 -9.54 0.69
CA GLN A 407 5.25 -8.11 0.70
C GLN A 407 3.75 -7.80 0.89
N HIS A 408 2.87 -8.65 0.37
CA HIS A 408 1.42 -8.46 0.41
C HIS A 408 0.72 -9.14 1.60
N GLY A 409 1.49 -9.80 2.48
CA GLY A 409 0.96 -10.48 3.66
C GLY A 409 0.27 -11.81 3.36
N ASP A 410 0.61 -12.45 2.24
CA ASP A 410 0.02 -13.73 1.81
C ASP A 410 0.64 -14.92 2.57
N THR A 411 0.36 -15.02 3.88
CA THR A 411 0.82 -16.12 4.72
C THR A 411 0.40 -17.49 4.17
N PRO A 412 -0.88 -17.73 3.78
CA PRO A 412 -1.28 -19.03 3.23
C PRO A 412 -0.51 -19.40 1.97
N GLY A 413 -0.26 -18.44 1.07
CA GLY A 413 0.54 -18.67 -0.13
C GLY A 413 2.01 -18.95 0.16
N VAL A 414 2.60 -18.29 1.17
CA VAL A 414 3.97 -18.56 1.62
C VAL A 414 4.06 -19.97 2.24
N VAL A 415 3.12 -20.33 3.10
CA VAL A 415 3.02 -21.66 3.71
C VAL A 415 2.92 -22.75 2.63
N ALA A 416 2.04 -22.58 1.65
CA ALA A 416 1.88 -23.53 0.54
C ALA A 416 3.17 -23.69 -0.29
N LEU A 417 3.95 -22.62 -0.47
CA LEU A 417 5.25 -22.69 -1.16
C LEU A 417 6.29 -23.43 -0.32
N LEU A 418 6.34 -23.19 0.98
CA LEU A 418 7.24 -23.92 1.90
C LEU A 418 6.89 -25.41 1.94
N ASP A 419 5.60 -25.74 2.01
CA ASP A 419 5.11 -27.13 2.00
C ASP A 419 5.42 -27.84 0.66
N ALA A 420 5.45 -27.09 -0.45
CA ALA A 420 5.91 -27.58 -1.74
C ALA A 420 7.45 -27.75 -1.84
N GLY A 421 8.19 -27.43 -0.78
CA GLY A 421 9.63 -27.62 -0.70
C GLY A 421 10.46 -26.43 -1.19
N VAL A 422 9.89 -25.22 -1.23
CA VAL A 422 10.67 -23.99 -1.42
C VAL A 422 11.66 -23.82 -0.25
N ASP A 423 12.92 -23.52 -0.54
CA ASP A 423 13.95 -23.30 0.48
C ASP A 423 13.64 -22.05 1.33
N PRO A 424 13.38 -22.19 2.65
CA PRO A 424 13.05 -21.06 3.52
C PRO A 424 14.21 -20.08 3.72
N ARG A 425 15.45 -20.48 3.36
CA ARG A 425 16.64 -19.63 3.44
C ARG A 425 16.79 -18.70 2.25
N ILE A 426 15.80 -18.67 1.35
CA ILE A 426 15.77 -17.71 0.25
C ILE A 426 15.88 -16.27 0.78
N ARG A 427 16.74 -15.46 0.14
CA ARG A 427 16.93 -14.04 0.49
C ARG A 427 16.68 -13.10 -0.68
N ASP A 428 16.09 -11.95 -0.41
CA ASP A 428 15.82 -10.93 -1.43
C ASP A 428 17.11 -10.15 -1.81
N GLY A 429 16.98 -9.17 -2.71
CA GLY A 429 18.12 -8.34 -3.13
C GLY A 429 18.64 -7.37 -2.07
N ARG A 430 17.96 -7.24 -0.92
CA ARG A 430 18.41 -6.50 0.27
C ARG A 430 18.94 -7.45 1.35
N HIS A 431 19.17 -8.72 1.01
CA HIS A 431 19.63 -9.78 1.90
C HIS A 431 18.63 -10.11 3.02
N ARG A 432 17.36 -9.71 2.87
CA ARG A 432 16.30 -10.03 3.83
C ARG A 432 15.80 -11.45 3.58
N GLY A 433 15.76 -12.25 4.63
CA GLY A 433 15.12 -13.57 4.64
C GLY A 433 13.70 -13.51 5.22
N LEU A 434 13.06 -14.67 5.39
CA LEU A 434 11.70 -14.75 5.96
C LEU A 434 11.60 -14.20 7.39
N LEU A 435 12.60 -14.46 8.25
CA LEU A 435 12.61 -13.92 9.62
C LEU A 435 12.55 -12.38 9.66
N HIS A 436 13.22 -11.70 8.72
CA HIS A 436 13.19 -10.23 8.63
C HIS A 436 11.82 -9.70 8.22
N ALA A 437 11.03 -10.52 7.52
CA ALA A 437 9.75 -10.13 6.94
C ALA A 437 8.53 -10.57 7.77
N LEU A 438 8.73 -11.11 8.98
CA LEU A 438 7.63 -11.57 9.83
C LEU A 438 6.67 -10.44 10.23
N HIS A 439 7.10 -9.18 10.20
CA HIS A 439 6.20 -8.02 10.42
C HIS A 439 5.12 -7.86 9.34
N LEU A 440 5.27 -8.55 8.20
CA LEU A 440 4.31 -8.57 7.10
C LEU A 440 3.40 -9.80 7.11
N LEU A 441 3.77 -10.84 7.85
CA LEU A 441 3.17 -12.16 7.79
C LEU A 441 2.58 -12.54 9.15
N ASP A 442 1.84 -13.65 9.17
CA ASP A 442 1.43 -14.27 10.42
C ASP A 442 2.64 -14.96 11.06
N HIS A 443 3.17 -14.31 12.09
CA HIS A 443 4.36 -14.77 12.79
C HIS A 443 4.08 -15.96 13.71
N GLU A 444 2.86 -16.14 14.21
CA GLU A 444 2.51 -17.28 15.06
C GLU A 444 2.62 -18.59 14.27
N VAL A 445 2.22 -18.55 12.99
CA VAL A 445 2.33 -19.69 12.07
C VAL A 445 3.77 -19.89 11.59
N LEU A 446 4.46 -18.80 11.22
CA LEU A 446 5.73 -18.91 10.50
C LEU A 446 6.96 -18.99 11.41
N LEU A 447 7.02 -18.23 12.52
CA LEU A 447 8.22 -18.18 13.36
C LEU A 447 8.64 -19.59 13.86
N PRO A 448 7.74 -20.43 14.43
CA PRO A 448 8.13 -21.77 14.88
C PRO A 448 8.66 -22.65 13.74
N ARG A 449 8.05 -22.57 12.55
CA ARG A 449 8.47 -23.31 11.35
C ARG A 449 9.86 -22.89 10.88
N LEU A 450 10.14 -21.59 10.85
CA LEU A 450 11.42 -21.05 10.41
C LEU A 450 12.55 -21.40 11.39
N LEU A 451 12.28 -21.39 12.70
CA LEU A 451 13.22 -21.84 13.72
C LEU A 451 13.48 -23.34 13.63
N ALA A 452 12.44 -24.16 13.40
CA ALA A 452 12.59 -25.60 13.18
C ALA A 452 13.43 -25.92 11.93
N ALA A 453 13.41 -25.05 10.92
CA ALA A 453 14.28 -25.13 9.74
C ALA A 453 15.71 -24.60 9.98
N GLY A 454 16.04 -24.16 11.20
CA GLY A 454 17.37 -23.72 11.59
C GLY A 454 17.76 -22.35 11.03
N LEU A 455 16.79 -21.47 10.77
CA LEU A 455 17.10 -20.11 10.35
C LEU A 455 17.74 -19.30 11.50
N ASP A 456 18.77 -18.55 11.16
CA ASP A 456 19.54 -17.73 12.08
C ASP A 456 18.77 -16.45 12.47
N LEU A 457 18.49 -16.29 13.76
CA LEU A 457 17.84 -15.12 14.35
C LEU A 457 18.72 -13.86 14.31
N GLU A 458 20.03 -14.02 14.12
CA GLU A 458 21.01 -12.92 14.08
C GLU A 458 21.51 -12.64 12.65
N ALA A 459 20.87 -13.27 11.67
CA ALA A 459 21.09 -12.99 10.27
C ALA A 459 20.90 -11.49 10.01
N ARG A 460 21.89 -10.85 9.36
CA ARG A 460 21.81 -9.43 9.00
C ARG A 460 21.34 -9.24 7.56
N ASP A 461 20.53 -8.21 7.34
CA ASP A 461 20.21 -7.69 6.01
C ASP A 461 21.31 -6.74 5.50
N LYS A 462 21.09 -6.10 4.34
CA LYS A 462 22.07 -5.16 3.76
C LYS A 462 22.29 -3.90 4.59
N ALA A 463 21.32 -3.52 5.42
CA ALA A 463 21.40 -2.39 6.36
C ALA A 463 21.82 -2.87 7.77
N TYR A 464 22.49 -4.02 7.86
CA TYR A 464 22.93 -4.67 9.10
C TYR A 464 21.82 -5.04 10.10
N ARG A 465 20.55 -4.88 9.75
CA ARG A 465 19.44 -5.15 10.66
C ARG A 465 19.25 -6.65 10.85
N THR A 466 19.06 -7.06 12.10
CA THR A 466 18.57 -8.39 12.45
C THR A 466 17.05 -8.49 12.26
N PRO A 467 16.45 -9.70 12.28
CA PRO A 467 15.01 -9.90 12.38
C PRO A 467 14.32 -9.06 13.45
N LEU A 468 14.88 -8.96 14.67
CA LEU A 468 14.33 -8.14 15.74
C LEU A 468 14.33 -6.66 15.36
N LEU A 469 15.48 -6.14 14.92
CA LEU A 469 15.60 -4.73 14.54
C LEU A 469 14.70 -4.40 13.34
N SER A 470 14.53 -5.32 12.39
CA SER A 470 13.59 -5.19 11.28
C SER A 470 12.14 -5.11 11.75
N ALA A 471 11.74 -5.90 12.75
CA ALA A 471 10.40 -5.83 13.32
C ALA A 471 10.13 -4.49 14.03
N VAL A 472 11.12 -3.94 14.74
CA VAL A 472 11.02 -2.62 15.37
C VAL A 472 10.90 -1.53 14.31
N HIS A 473 11.85 -1.49 13.38
CA HIS A 473 11.99 -0.47 12.33
C HIS A 473 10.78 -0.40 11.40
N TRP A 474 10.20 -1.54 10.99
CA TRP A 474 9.09 -1.58 10.03
C TRP A 474 7.69 -1.65 10.67
N GLY A 475 7.57 -1.36 11.97
CA GLY A 475 6.26 -1.28 12.62
C GLY A 475 5.61 -2.63 12.95
N GLY A 476 6.40 -3.68 13.17
CA GLY A 476 5.91 -5.00 13.60
C GLY A 476 5.20 -4.96 14.94
N SER A 477 4.24 -5.86 15.17
CA SER A 477 3.45 -5.89 16.41
C SER A 477 4.31 -6.17 17.64
N VAL A 478 3.83 -5.72 18.81
CA VAL A 478 4.45 -6.04 20.11
C VAL A 478 4.58 -7.56 20.30
N ASP A 479 3.56 -8.32 19.88
CA ASP A 479 3.56 -9.78 20.00
C ASP A 479 4.67 -10.43 19.18
N LEU A 480 4.92 -9.95 17.95
CA LEU A 480 6.05 -10.40 17.14
C LEU A 480 7.39 -10.09 17.84
N VAL A 481 7.55 -8.88 18.38
CA VAL A 481 8.76 -8.49 19.10
C VAL A 481 8.97 -9.41 20.31
N ARG A 482 7.92 -9.65 21.11
CA ARG A 482 7.97 -10.58 22.26
C ARG A 482 8.31 -12.00 21.83
N ALA A 483 7.75 -12.48 20.72
CA ALA A 483 8.01 -13.82 20.21
C ALA A 483 9.48 -13.99 19.76
N LEU A 484 10.07 -12.98 19.11
CA LEU A 484 11.49 -12.98 18.74
C LEU A 484 12.41 -12.94 19.96
N LEU A 485 12.08 -12.13 20.96
CA LEU A 485 12.81 -12.10 22.24
C LEU A 485 12.74 -13.46 22.96
N ALA A 486 11.57 -14.08 23.00
CA ALA A 486 11.38 -15.40 23.58
C ALA A 486 12.14 -16.50 22.82
N ALA A 487 12.36 -16.32 21.52
CA ALA A 487 13.19 -17.19 20.70
C ALA A 487 14.70 -16.96 20.89
N GLY A 488 15.11 -15.94 21.65
CA GLY A 488 16.50 -15.66 21.99
C GLY A 488 17.19 -14.62 21.10
N SER A 489 16.44 -13.74 20.42
CA SER A 489 17.04 -12.64 19.66
C SER A 489 17.87 -11.71 20.55
N ARG A 490 19.04 -11.32 20.05
CA ARG A 490 19.90 -10.33 20.71
C ARG A 490 19.30 -8.93 20.64
N ILE A 491 19.52 -8.15 21.68
CA ILE A 491 19.04 -6.76 21.80
C ILE A 491 20.16 -5.72 21.66
N ASP A 492 21.42 -6.16 21.77
CA ASP A 492 22.64 -5.36 21.60
C ASP A 492 23.06 -5.28 20.11
N VAL A 493 22.08 -4.96 19.25
CA VAL A 493 22.24 -4.94 17.80
C VAL A 493 22.01 -3.53 17.26
N THR A 494 22.74 -3.18 16.22
CA THR A 494 22.65 -1.90 15.53
C THR A 494 22.40 -2.08 14.03
N ASP A 495 21.87 -1.04 13.39
CA ASP A 495 21.74 -0.97 11.93
C ASP A 495 23.01 -0.38 11.25
N GLU A 496 22.91 -0.07 9.96
CA GLU A 496 24.01 0.52 9.19
C GLU A 496 24.42 1.94 9.61
N MET A 497 23.59 2.62 10.40
CA MET A 497 23.86 3.95 10.97
C MET A 497 24.28 3.86 12.44
N ASP A 498 24.61 2.65 12.89
CA ASP A 498 24.91 2.31 14.29
C ASP A 498 23.76 2.60 15.26
N LEU A 499 22.53 2.75 14.77
CA LEU A 499 21.37 2.99 15.64
C LEU A 499 21.00 1.71 16.38
N SER A 500 20.90 1.80 17.71
CA SER A 500 20.48 0.68 18.54
C SER A 500 18.97 0.42 18.46
N VAL A 501 18.55 -0.74 18.98
CA VAL A 501 17.13 -1.07 19.15
C VAL A 501 16.39 0.04 19.93
N SER A 502 17.00 0.60 20.98
CA SER A 502 16.43 1.71 21.77
C SER A 502 16.27 2.98 20.94
N GLN A 503 17.32 3.39 20.22
CA GLN A 503 17.29 4.58 19.37
C GLN A 503 16.25 4.44 18.24
N GLU A 504 16.10 3.26 17.65
CA GLU A 504 15.06 2.99 16.66
C GLU A 504 13.63 3.03 17.26
N ILE A 505 13.44 2.55 18.49
CA ILE A 505 12.17 2.71 19.22
C ILE A 505 11.85 4.19 19.44
N ARG A 506 12.85 5.01 19.84
CA ARG A 506 12.71 6.46 20.05
C ARG A 506 12.42 7.19 18.74
N ARG A 507 13.20 6.94 17.69
CA ARG A 507 13.06 7.49 16.35
C ARG A 507 11.64 7.35 15.80
N TYR A 508 11.03 6.19 16.01
CA TYR A 508 9.66 5.91 15.55
C TYR A 508 8.61 6.08 16.64
N LYS A 509 8.94 6.67 17.80
CA LYS A 509 8.04 6.92 18.94
C LYS A 509 7.19 5.68 19.30
N ARG A 510 7.81 4.49 19.32
CA ARG A 510 7.18 3.19 19.59
C ARG A 510 6.94 2.99 21.09
N THR A 511 5.99 3.75 21.66
CA THR A 511 5.64 3.69 23.10
C THR A 511 5.19 2.31 23.55
N ASP A 512 4.62 1.51 22.65
CA ASP A 512 4.22 0.12 22.86
C ASP A 512 5.42 -0.82 23.13
N LEU A 513 6.63 -0.37 22.81
CA LEU A 513 7.90 -1.07 23.04
C LEU A 513 8.77 -0.42 24.13
N ALA A 514 8.20 0.43 24.98
CA ALA A 514 8.93 1.07 26.09
C ALA A 514 9.69 0.05 26.95
N PHE A 515 9.09 -1.10 27.25
CA PHE A 515 9.74 -2.18 28.01
C PHE A 515 11.04 -2.70 27.36
N LEU A 516 11.13 -2.69 26.03
CA LEU A 516 12.32 -3.16 25.31
C LEU A 516 13.36 -2.05 25.23
N ARG A 517 12.93 -0.80 25.01
CA ARG A 517 13.80 0.37 25.09
C ARG A 517 14.50 0.44 26.45
N ASP A 518 13.72 0.45 27.52
CA ASP A 518 14.23 0.59 28.89
C ASP A 518 15.22 -0.53 29.22
N ARG A 519 14.92 -1.76 28.77
CA ARG A 519 15.81 -2.91 28.93
C ARG A 519 17.13 -2.77 28.17
N VAL A 520 17.11 -2.25 26.94
CA VAL A 520 18.33 -2.01 26.15
C VAL A 520 19.18 -0.93 26.80
N ASP A 521 18.55 0.16 27.26
CA ASP A 521 19.24 1.26 27.93
C ASP A 521 19.87 0.82 29.26
N GLU A 522 19.23 -0.09 30.00
CA GLU A 522 19.76 -0.66 31.25
C GLU A 522 20.89 -1.68 31.02
N GLU A 523 20.70 -2.64 30.09
CA GLU A 523 21.66 -3.73 29.87
C GLU A 523 22.86 -3.29 29.00
N PHE A 524 22.69 -2.31 28.13
CA PHE A 524 23.67 -1.88 27.13
C PHE A 524 23.70 -0.35 26.94
N PRO A 525 24.03 0.44 27.96
CA PRO A 525 23.94 1.91 27.92
C PRO A 525 24.82 2.56 26.83
N ASP A 526 25.93 1.91 26.45
CA ASP A 526 26.87 2.41 25.45
C ASP A 526 26.54 1.92 24.01
N VAL A 527 25.40 1.26 23.78
CA VAL A 527 25.01 0.76 22.45
C VAL A 527 24.17 1.79 21.69
N GLY A 528 24.66 2.20 20.54
CA GLY A 528 23.99 3.18 19.68
C GLY A 528 24.99 4.15 19.09
N ALA A 529 24.45 5.19 18.45
CA ALA A 529 25.24 6.24 17.87
C ALA A 529 25.04 7.56 18.63
N ASP A 530 26.11 8.12 19.19
CA ASP A 530 26.07 9.36 19.98
C ASP A 530 25.44 10.53 19.22
N TRP A 531 25.72 10.64 17.91
CA TRP A 531 25.17 11.70 17.04
C TRP A 531 23.65 11.72 17.02
N PHE A 532 23.00 10.57 17.21
CA PHE A 532 21.54 10.49 17.19
C PHE A 532 20.96 11.11 18.46
N ASP A 533 21.57 10.84 19.61
CA ASP A 533 21.12 11.40 20.88
C ASP A 533 21.32 12.93 20.88
N GLU A 534 22.50 13.41 20.43
CA GLU A 534 22.76 14.85 20.23
C GLU A 534 21.74 15.50 19.27
N HIS A 535 21.37 14.80 18.19
CA HIS A 535 20.41 15.31 17.22
C HIS A 535 19.00 15.36 17.82
N MET A 536 18.56 14.33 18.54
CA MET A 536 17.23 14.30 19.15
C MET A 536 17.07 15.40 20.22
N GLU A 537 18.10 15.67 21.03
CA GLU A 537 18.11 16.77 21.99
C GLU A 537 17.86 18.12 21.30
N TYR A 538 18.54 18.38 20.16
CA TYR A 538 18.35 19.60 19.39
C TYR A 538 16.90 19.82 18.89
N TRP A 539 16.20 18.76 18.44
CA TRP A 539 14.82 18.88 17.96
C TRP A 539 13.80 18.95 19.08
N GLU A 540 14.07 18.33 20.23
CA GLU A 540 13.23 18.45 21.42
C GLU A 540 13.26 19.89 21.98
N ASP A 541 14.38 20.59 21.83
CA ASP A 541 14.52 22.02 22.16
C ASP A 541 13.77 22.93 21.15
N GLU A 542 13.82 22.66 19.83
CA GLU A 542 13.09 23.47 18.81
C GLU A 542 11.56 23.28 18.86
N ASP A 543 11.06 22.07 19.14
CA ASP A 543 9.61 21.82 19.30
C ASP A 543 9.07 22.44 20.61
N GLY A 544 9.93 22.71 21.60
CA GLY A 544 9.58 23.40 22.86
C GLY A 544 9.32 24.90 22.71
N ASP A 545 9.94 25.55 21.72
CA ASP A 545 9.79 26.98 21.45
C ASP A 545 8.52 27.33 20.64
N GLU A 546 7.86 26.35 20.01
CA GLU A 546 6.57 26.57 19.30
C GLU A 546 5.33 26.40 20.21
N GLU A 547 5.47 25.86 21.43
CA GLU A 547 4.34 25.72 22.38
C GLU A 547 4.22 26.88 23.40
N GLU A 548 5.20 27.78 23.49
CA GLU A 548 5.17 28.91 24.45
C GLU A 548 4.56 30.23 23.90
N ASP A 549 4.24 30.33 22.60
CA ASP A 549 3.77 31.60 21.98
C ASP A 549 2.25 31.67 21.70
N GLU A 550 1.44 30.83 22.36
CA GLU A 550 -0.03 30.95 22.40
C GLU A 550 -0.56 31.38 23.79
N GLY A 551 0.22 32.19 24.50
CA GLY A 551 0.04 32.43 25.93
C GLY A 551 -0.02 33.85 26.47
N GLU A 552 -0.04 34.94 25.67
CA GLU A 552 -0.18 36.30 26.23
C GLU A 552 -0.98 37.23 25.31
N VAL A 553 -2.32 37.13 25.38
CA VAL A 553 -3.20 38.27 25.05
C VAL A 553 -3.28 39.12 26.32
N ASP A 554 -2.35 40.05 26.45
CA ASP A 554 -2.36 41.10 27.47
C ASP A 554 -3.64 41.93 27.34
N GLY A 555 -4.44 41.91 28.40
CA GLY A 555 -5.65 42.69 28.55
C GLY A 555 -5.30 44.15 28.84
N GLY A 556 -5.11 44.93 27.79
CA GLY A 556 -5.09 46.38 27.87
C GLY A 556 -6.52 46.93 27.94
N GLU A 557 -6.97 47.20 29.16
CA GLU A 557 -8.02 48.17 29.46
C GLU A 557 -7.62 49.54 28.87
N ASP A 558 -8.49 50.18 28.10
CA ASP A 558 -8.49 51.63 27.96
C ASP A 558 -9.94 52.13 27.92
N ASP A 559 -10.32 52.70 29.06
CA ASP A 559 -11.47 53.57 29.30
C ASP A 559 -11.32 54.91 28.54
N ASP A 560 -12.45 55.41 28.04
CA ASP A 560 -12.85 56.82 27.84
C ASP A 560 -11.77 57.92 27.64
N ALA A 561 -11.71 58.47 26.42
CA ALA A 561 -11.87 59.91 26.11
C ALA A 561 -11.92 60.20 24.60
#